data_AF-A0A2G4H7S4-F1
#
_entry.id   AF-A0A2G4H7S4-F1
#
_cell.length_a   1.000
_cell.length_b   1.000
_cell.length_c   1.000
_cell.angle_alpha   90.00
_cell.angle_beta   90.00
_cell.angle_gamma   90.00
#
_symmetry.space_group_name_H-M   'P 1'
#
loop_
_entity.id
_entity.type
_entity.pdbx_description
1 polymer ?
#
loop_
_entity_poly.entity_id
_entity_poly.type
_entity_poly.pdbx_seq_one_letter_code
_entity_poly.pdbx_strand_id
1 'polypeptide(L)'
;IYLSFQDKDEVVHTLMEQVLLKDQADFITIAKNTSNVVEEVFVMMKKMNGILNTINPNIFYDLKKYHPKTWSLFHKFRMEFVVNCVVVSLEKGKKDGLVRLDINSNILAKLRGEEIEMGFNPAVFPIDKFKILDVQIALVEHFLYGICTLKGHKLINKYKKIVEKI
;
A
#
# COMPACT_ATOMS: atom_id res chain seq x y z
N ILE A 1 11.43 34.64 9.47
CA ILE A 1 10.20 33.82 9.41
C ILE A 1 10.10 33.06 8.08
N TYR A 2 10.39 33.65 6.90
CA TYR A 2 10.43 32.88 5.64
C TYR A 2 11.55 31.82 5.54
N LEU A 3 12.78 32.14 6.00
CA LEU A 3 13.92 31.21 6.02
C LEU A 3 13.61 29.91 6.77
N SER A 4 12.94 29.98 7.93
CA SER A 4 12.62 28.79 8.73
C SER A 4 11.54 27.89 8.12
N PHE A 5 10.64 28.43 7.27
CA PHE A 5 9.62 27.62 6.59
C PHE A 5 10.20 26.90 5.37
N GLN A 6 11.09 27.54 4.62
CA GLN A 6 11.80 26.90 3.52
C GLN A 6 12.69 25.75 4.03
N ASP A 7 13.42 25.97 5.13
CA ASP A 7 14.23 24.93 5.77
C ASP A 7 13.37 23.75 6.25
N LYS A 8 12.18 24.01 6.81
CA LYS A 8 11.28 22.95 7.28
C LYS A 8 10.69 22.14 6.12
N ASP A 9 10.28 22.80 5.04
CA ASP A 9 9.74 22.13 3.84
C ASP A 9 10.81 21.27 3.16
N GLU A 10 12.04 21.74 3.07
CA GLU A 10 13.17 20.99 2.51
C GLU A 10 13.52 19.77 3.37
N VAL A 11 13.49 19.90 4.71
CA VAL A 11 13.70 18.77 5.63
C VAL A 11 12.59 17.73 5.46
N VAL A 12 11.32 18.15 5.41
CA VAL A 12 10.18 17.23 5.19
C VAL A 12 10.29 16.54 3.84
N HIS A 13 10.69 17.26 2.79
CA HIS A 13 10.88 16.71 1.46
C HIS A 13 11.99 15.65 1.44
N THR A 14 13.16 15.98 1.97
CA THR A 14 14.32 15.09 2.03
C THR A 14 14.02 13.83 2.84
N LEU A 15 13.33 13.96 3.98
CA LEU A 15 12.93 12.82 4.79
C LEU A 15 11.95 11.92 4.03
N MET A 16 10.98 12.50 3.32
CA MET A 16 10.05 11.73 2.49
C MET A 16 10.80 11.00 1.35
N GLU A 17 11.76 11.64 0.67
CA GLU A 17 12.57 10.97 -0.34
C GLU A 17 13.29 9.75 0.22
N GLN A 18 13.91 9.86 1.40
CA GLN A 18 14.58 8.74 2.07
C GLN A 18 13.61 7.61 2.44
N VAL A 19 12.42 7.95 2.96
CA VAL A 19 11.38 6.97 3.28
C VAL A 19 10.93 6.24 2.02
N LEU A 20 10.64 6.96 0.93
CA LEU A 20 10.16 6.35 -0.31
C LEU A 20 11.24 5.52 -1.00
N LEU A 21 12.51 5.94 -0.95
CA LEU A 21 13.63 5.13 -1.47
C LEU A 21 13.77 3.81 -0.72
N LYS A 22 13.66 3.86 0.62
CA LYS A 22 13.66 2.67 1.45
C LYS A 22 12.48 1.76 1.12
N ASP A 23 11.28 2.32 1.02
CA ASP A 23 10.07 1.57 0.66
C ASP A 23 10.22 0.93 -0.73
N GLN A 24 10.75 1.63 -1.73
CA GLN A 24 11.03 1.05 -3.05
C GLN A 24 11.96 -0.18 -2.96
N ALA A 25 13.08 -0.04 -2.24
CA ALA A 25 14.02 -1.15 -2.05
C ALA A 25 13.36 -2.34 -1.34
N ASP A 26 12.49 -2.06 -0.38
CA ASP A 26 11.74 -3.07 0.36
C ASP A 26 10.71 -3.79 -0.53
N PHE A 27 9.96 -3.07 -1.36
CA PHE A 27 9.05 -3.66 -2.35
C PHE A 27 9.78 -4.63 -3.28
N ILE A 28 10.91 -4.19 -3.84
CA ILE A 28 11.73 -5.02 -4.73
C ILE A 28 12.26 -6.26 -3.98
N THR A 29 12.72 -6.07 -2.74
CA THR A 29 13.28 -7.16 -1.92
C THR A 29 12.21 -8.17 -1.56
N ILE A 30 11.02 -7.73 -1.15
CA ILE A 30 9.90 -8.61 -0.80
C ILE A 30 9.47 -9.39 -2.04
N ALA A 31 9.24 -8.72 -3.18
CA ALA A 31 8.83 -9.38 -4.42
C ALA A 31 9.83 -10.47 -4.88
N LYS A 32 11.13 -10.26 -4.67
CA LYS A 32 12.18 -11.25 -4.97
C LYS A 32 12.20 -12.44 -4.01
N ASN A 33 11.87 -12.24 -2.74
CA ASN A 33 12.00 -13.24 -1.68
C ASN A 33 10.70 -13.99 -1.38
N THR A 34 9.57 -13.59 -1.97
CA THR A 34 8.29 -14.27 -1.79
C THR A 34 7.97 -15.18 -2.96
N SER A 35 7.38 -16.33 -2.64
CA SER A 35 7.08 -17.38 -3.61
C SER A 35 5.93 -16.98 -4.52
N ASN A 36 4.97 -16.20 -4.00
CA ASN A 36 3.74 -15.86 -4.70
C ASN A 36 3.15 -14.51 -4.24
N VAL A 37 2.20 -13.98 -5.03
CA VAL A 37 1.58 -12.66 -4.79
C VAL A 37 0.82 -12.55 -3.45
N VAL A 38 0.25 -13.64 -2.95
CA VAL A 38 -0.45 -13.61 -1.65
C VAL A 38 0.57 -13.42 -0.53
N GLU A 39 1.64 -14.22 -0.53
CA GLU A 39 2.74 -14.08 0.41
C GLU A 39 3.38 -12.69 0.37
N GLU A 40 3.63 -12.16 -0.84
CA GLU A 40 4.14 -10.81 -1.06
C GLU A 40 3.32 -9.76 -0.30
N VAL A 41 2.00 -9.82 -0.45
CA VAL A 41 1.09 -8.89 0.21
C VAL A 41 1.11 -9.06 1.73
N PHE A 42 1.10 -10.28 2.27
CA PHE A 42 1.16 -10.49 3.73
C PHE A 42 2.48 -10.02 4.35
N VAL A 43 3.61 -10.23 3.67
CA VAL A 43 4.91 -9.70 4.12
C VAL A 43 4.90 -8.17 4.07
N MET A 44 4.31 -7.59 3.03
CA MET A 44 4.14 -6.13 2.93
C MET A 44 3.25 -5.57 4.05
N MET A 45 2.11 -6.20 4.36
CA MET A 45 1.24 -5.80 5.46
C MET A 45 1.96 -5.80 6.81
N LYS A 46 2.75 -6.85 7.09
CA LYS A 46 3.54 -6.95 8.32
C LYS A 46 4.55 -5.81 8.44
N LYS A 47 5.15 -5.40 7.33
CA LYS A 47 6.05 -4.25 7.27
C LYS A 47 5.31 -2.93 7.51
N MET A 48 4.15 -2.73 6.85
CA MET A 48 3.32 -1.53 7.01
C MET A 48 2.87 -1.35 8.47
N ASN A 49 2.57 -2.43 9.19
CA ASN A 49 2.26 -2.38 10.62
C ASN A 49 3.37 -1.67 11.43
N GLY A 50 4.64 -2.01 11.18
CA GLY A 50 5.77 -1.36 11.85
C GLY A 50 5.87 0.13 11.56
N ILE A 51 5.65 0.53 10.30
CA ILE A 51 5.76 1.92 9.86
C ILE A 51 4.59 2.74 10.40
N LEU A 52 3.35 2.27 10.18
CA LEU A 52 2.14 3.01 10.49
C LEU A 52 1.93 3.24 11.99
N ASN A 53 2.48 2.39 12.86
CA ASN A 53 2.45 2.60 14.30
C ASN A 53 3.39 3.71 14.80
N THR A 54 4.31 4.18 13.95
CA THR A 54 5.34 5.18 14.33
C THR A 54 5.10 6.57 13.75
N ILE A 55 4.16 6.71 12.82
CA ILE A 55 3.88 8.00 12.16
C ILE A 55 2.71 8.73 12.81
N ASN A 56 2.74 10.07 12.73
CA ASN A 56 1.58 10.89 13.07
C ASN A 56 0.42 10.55 12.10
N PRO A 57 -0.78 10.17 12.58
CA PRO A 57 -1.93 9.85 11.73
C PRO A 57 -2.34 10.98 10.77
N ASN A 58 -2.06 12.23 11.12
CA ASN A 58 -2.38 13.39 10.28
C ASN A 58 -1.33 13.68 9.20
N ILE A 59 -0.21 12.96 9.14
CA ILE A 59 0.93 13.32 8.27
C ILE A 59 0.53 13.45 6.81
N PHE A 60 -0.33 12.57 6.30
CA PHE A 60 -0.77 12.63 4.89
C PHE A 60 -1.69 13.81 4.60
N TYR A 61 -2.56 14.17 5.56
CA TYR A 61 -3.40 15.36 5.47
C TYR A 61 -2.55 16.63 5.48
N ASP A 62 -1.58 16.71 6.41
CA ASP A 62 -0.68 17.85 6.54
C ASP A 62 0.23 17.99 5.32
N LEU A 63 0.77 16.89 4.79
CA LEU A 63 1.56 16.87 3.56
C LEU A 63 0.77 17.43 2.38
N LYS A 64 -0.48 17.00 2.21
CA LYS A 64 -1.34 17.46 1.10
C LYS A 64 -1.68 18.94 1.21
N LYS A 65 -1.87 19.46 2.43
CA LYS A 65 -2.29 20.83 2.68
C LYS A 65 -1.13 21.84 2.69
N TYR A 66 -0.01 21.46 3.29
CA TYR A 66 1.10 22.38 3.58
C TYR A 66 2.35 22.13 2.73
N HIS A 67 2.51 20.93 2.15
CA HIS A 67 3.74 20.52 1.46
C HIS A 67 3.47 19.95 0.05
N PRO A 68 2.89 20.73 -0.89
CA PRO A 68 2.42 20.23 -2.18
C PRO A 68 3.52 19.58 -3.04
N LYS A 69 4.77 20.05 -2.95
CA LYS A 69 5.92 19.43 -3.64
C LYS A 69 6.17 18.00 -3.11
N THR A 70 6.18 17.83 -1.80
CA THR A 70 6.37 16.52 -1.15
C THR A 70 5.16 15.61 -1.36
N TRP A 71 3.95 16.17 -1.37
CA TRP A 71 2.75 15.43 -1.76
C TRP A 71 2.83 14.90 -3.19
N SER A 72 3.31 15.72 -4.14
CA SER A 72 3.51 15.29 -5.53
C SER A 72 4.53 14.14 -5.64
N LEU A 73 5.57 14.15 -4.81
CA LEU A 73 6.55 13.06 -4.74
C LEU A 73 5.90 11.75 -4.27
N PHE A 74 5.09 11.81 -3.21
CA PHE A 74 4.36 10.65 -2.71
C PHE A 74 3.34 10.13 -3.73
N HIS A 75 2.60 11.03 -4.39
CA HIS A 75 1.68 10.68 -5.46
C HIS A 75 2.40 9.97 -6.62
N LYS A 76 3.55 10.49 -7.05
CA LYS A 76 4.38 9.88 -8.10
C LYS A 76 4.83 8.47 -7.71
N PHE A 77 5.36 8.30 -6.50
CA PHE A 77 5.73 6.97 -5.99
C PHE A 77 4.56 5.99 -6.06
N ARG A 78 3.38 6.40 -5.61
CA ARG A 78 2.20 5.53 -5.63
C ARG A 78 1.75 5.18 -7.04
N MET A 79 1.61 6.18 -7.91
CA MET A 79 1.00 6.01 -9.23
C MET A 79 1.95 5.46 -10.30
N GLU A 80 3.25 5.65 -10.15
CA GLU A 80 4.24 5.12 -11.08
C GLU A 80 4.86 3.83 -10.55
N PHE A 81 5.40 3.85 -9.34
CA PHE A 81 6.14 2.71 -8.80
C PHE A 81 5.20 1.64 -8.22
N VAL A 82 4.36 1.97 -7.24
CA VAL A 82 3.50 0.99 -6.56
C VAL A 82 2.51 0.36 -7.54
N VAL A 83 1.84 1.15 -8.38
CA VAL A 83 0.94 0.62 -9.42
C VAL A 83 1.67 -0.35 -10.34
N ASN A 84 2.89 -0.03 -10.79
CA ASN A 84 3.66 -0.94 -11.64
C ASN A 84 4.04 -2.24 -10.92
N CYS A 85 4.45 -2.16 -9.65
CA CYS A 85 4.67 -3.36 -8.83
C CYS A 85 3.40 -4.22 -8.75
N VAL A 86 2.24 -3.61 -8.47
CA VAL A 86 0.97 -4.34 -8.41
C VAL A 86 0.63 -4.99 -9.75
N VAL A 87 0.81 -4.31 -10.89
CA VAL A 87 0.61 -4.93 -12.21
C VAL A 87 1.49 -6.18 -12.37
N VAL A 88 2.78 -6.09 -12.04
CA VAL A 88 3.71 -7.23 -12.13
C VAL A 88 3.25 -8.39 -11.23
N SER A 89 2.86 -8.09 -9.99
CA SER A 89 2.41 -9.13 -9.04
C SER A 89 1.08 -9.75 -9.46
N LEU A 90 0.17 -8.99 -10.06
CA LEU A 90 -1.08 -9.51 -10.64
C LEU A 90 -0.81 -10.44 -11.81
N GLU A 91 0.06 -10.05 -12.74
CA GLU A 91 0.41 -10.89 -13.90
C GLU A 91 1.18 -12.16 -13.49
N LYS A 92 2.06 -12.09 -12.48
CA LYS A 92 2.66 -13.28 -11.86
C LYS A 92 1.58 -14.17 -11.22
N GLY A 93 0.68 -13.58 -10.43
CA GLY A 93 -0.41 -14.29 -9.78
C GLY A 93 -1.36 -14.99 -10.76
N LYS A 94 -1.58 -14.42 -11.96
CA LYS A 94 -2.34 -15.05 -13.04
C LYS A 94 -1.63 -16.31 -13.54
N LYS A 95 -0.32 -16.24 -13.79
CA LYS A 95 0.51 -17.38 -14.20
C LYS A 95 0.50 -18.50 -13.16
N ASP A 96 0.50 -18.14 -11.86
CA ASP A 96 0.48 -19.09 -10.75
C ASP A 96 -0.92 -19.66 -10.45
N GLY A 97 -1.96 -19.19 -11.16
CA GLY A 97 -3.36 -19.55 -10.96
C GLY A 97 -3.97 -19.04 -9.65
N LEU A 98 -3.35 -18.04 -9.02
CA LEU A 98 -3.78 -17.43 -7.76
C LEU A 98 -4.65 -16.18 -7.97
N VAL A 99 -4.50 -15.52 -9.11
CA VAL A 99 -5.28 -14.34 -9.53
C VAL A 99 -6.16 -14.71 -10.71
N ARG A 100 -7.38 -14.18 -10.75
CA ARG A 100 -8.35 -14.47 -11.82
C ARG A 100 -7.82 -14.00 -13.19
N LEU A 101 -8.06 -14.78 -14.23
CA LEU A 101 -7.55 -14.47 -15.57
C LEU A 101 -8.33 -13.34 -16.26
N ASP A 102 -9.60 -13.15 -15.91
CA ASP A 102 -10.53 -12.19 -16.53
C ASP A 102 -10.31 -10.75 -16.09
N ILE A 103 -9.57 -10.50 -15.00
CA ILE A 103 -9.37 -9.13 -14.51
C ILE A 103 -8.41 -8.34 -15.42
N ASN A 104 -8.67 -7.05 -15.53
CA ASN A 104 -7.74 -6.11 -16.12
C ASN A 104 -6.74 -5.62 -15.06
N SER A 105 -5.49 -6.09 -15.13
CA SER A 105 -4.46 -5.79 -14.14
C SER A 105 -4.12 -4.30 -14.06
N ASN A 106 -4.16 -3.58 -15.18
CA ASN A 106 -3.88 -2.14 -15.19
C ASN A 106 -4.97 -1.34 -14.47
N ILE A 107 -6.24 -1.74 -14.63
CA ILE A 107 -7.36 -1.09 -13.93
C ILE A 107 -7.27 -1.39 -12.44
N LEU A 108 -7.09 -2.65 -12.06
CA LEU A 108 -7.08 -3.01 -10.64
C LEU A 108 -5.81 -2.55 -9.91
N ALA A 109 -4.66 -2.45 -10.60
CA ALA A 109 -3.48 -1.84 -10.00
C ALA A 109 -3.69 -0.35 -9.71
N LYS A 110 -4.34 0.40 -10.60
CA LYS A 110 -4.71 1.81 -10.35
C LYS A 110 -5.70 1.94 -9.20
N LEU A 111 -6.72 1.07 -9.14
CA LEU A 111 -7.64 1.00 -8.00
C LEU A 111 -6.85 0.80 -6.71
N ARG A 112 -5.94 -0.17 -6.67
CA ARG A 112 -5.13 -0.45 -5.48
C ARG A 112 -4.28 0.76 -5.08
N GLY A 113 -3.70 1.47 -6.05
CA GLY A 113 -2.99 2.72 -5.81
C GLY A 113 -3.87 3.77 -5.14
N GLU A 114 -5.10 3.97 -5.61
CA GLU A 114 -6.04 4.92 -5.03
C GLU A 114 -6.59 4.48 -3.66
N GLU A 115 -6.82 3.19 -3.44
CA GLU A 115 -7.19 2.63 -2.14
C GLU A 115 -6.17 2.98 -1.06
N ILE A 116 -4.87 3.04 -1.39
CA ILE A 116 -3.83 3.47 -0.45
C ILE A 116 -4.08 4.92 0.00
N GLU A 117 -4.31 5.86 -0.92
CA GLU A 117 -4.61 7.26 -0.56
C GLU A 117 -5.90 7.37 0.23
N MET A 118 -6.95 6.72 -0.24
CA MET A 118 -8.25 6.73 0.40
C MET A 118 -8.15 6.23 1.84
N GLY A 119 -7.36 5.18 2.10
CA GLY A 119 -7.12 4.67 3.44
C GLY A 119 -6.35 5.62 4.37
N PHE A 120 -5.72 6.67 3.84
CA PHE A 120 -5.09 7.75 4.61
C PHE A 120 -5.96 9.01 4.71
N ASN A 121 -7.13 9.03 4.08
CA ASN A 121 -7.96 10.22 4.01
C ASN A 121 -8.88 10.33 5.24
N PRO A 122 -8.64 11.30 6.16
CA PRO A 122 -9.46 11.44 7.37
C PRO A 122 -10.90 11.90 7.08
N ALA A 123 -11.18 12.44 5.89
CA ALA A 123 -12.55 12.76 5.48
C ALA A 123 -13.36 11.51 5.10
N VAL A 124 -12.69 10.42 4.74
CA VAL A 124 -13.32 9.11 4.44
C VAL A 124 -13.29 8.22 5.68
N PHE A 125 -12.13 8.14 6.33
CA PHE A 125 -11.91 7.34 7.55
C PHE A 125 -11.40 8.23 8.69
N PRO A 126 -12.30 8.83 9.50
CA PRO A 126 -11.92 9.68 10.61
C PRO A 126 -10.98 8.99 11.61
N ILE A 127 -9.86 9.63 11.95
CA ILE A 127 -8.77 9.05 12.77
C ILE A 127 -9.18 8.77 14.23
N ASP A 128 -10.23 9.42 14.73
CA ASP A 128 -10.82 9.19 16.05
C ASP A 128 -11.64 7.89 16.10
N LYS A 129 -12.03 7.37 14.93
CA LYS A 129 -12.86 6.15 14.78
C LYS A 129 -12.11 4.99 14.17
N PHE A 130 -11.17 5.27 13.28
CA PHE A 130 -10.49 4.25 12.48
C PHE A 130 -8.98 4.40 12.58
N LYS A 131 -8.31 3.32 13.03
CA LYS A 131 -6.85 3.26 12.95
C LYS A 131 -6.45 3.05 11.49
N ILE A 132 -5.49 3.83 11.02
CA ILE A 132 -5.00 3.77 9.64
C ILE A 132 -4.58 2.35 9.25
N LEU A 133 -3.91 1.63 10.15
CA LEU A 133 -3.50 0.25 9.89
C LEU A 133 -4.70 -0.67 9.63
N ASP A 134 -5.75 -0.58 10.45
CA ASP A 134 -6.94 -1.42 10.32
C ASP A 134 -7.66 -1.14 8.99
N VAL A 135 -7.73 0.14 8.60
CA VAL A 135 -8.27 0.57 7.30
C VAL A 135 -7.45 -0.02 6.15
N GLN A 136 -6.12 0.15 6.18
CA GLN A 136 -5.24 -0.35 5.12
C GLN A 136 -5.36 -1.87 4.98
N ILE A 137 -5.41 -2.61 6.09
CA ILE A 137 -5.62 -4.07 6.13
C ILE A 137 -6.97 -4.43 5.51
N ALA A 138 -8.06 -3.78 5.93
CA ALA A 138 -9.39 -4.08 5.40
C ALA A 138 -9.47 -3.85 3.89
N LEU A 139 -8.90 -2.75 3.39
CA LEU A 139 -8.89 -2.41 1.96
C LEU A 139 -8.08 -3.42 1.15
N VAL A 140 -6.86 -3.75 1.57
CA VAL A 140 -6.02 -4.70 0.83
C VAL A 140 -6.58 -6.13 0.89
N GLU A 141 -7.25 -6.51 1.97
CA GLU A 141 -7.93 -7.80 2.06
C GLU A 141 -9.12 -7.85 1.10
N HIS A 142 -9.97 -6.81 1.11
CA HIS A 142 -11.08 -6.69 0.15
C HIS A 142 -10.57 -6.78 -1.29
N PHE A 143 -9.49 -6.05 -1.59
CA PHE A 143 -8.82 -6.12 -2.90
C PHE A 143 -8.41 -7.55 -3.24
N LEU A 144 -7.65 -8.22 -2.36
CA LEU A 144 -7.18 -9.59 -2.55
C LEU A 144 -8.33 -10.58 -2.80
N TYR A 145 -9.38 -10.57 -1.98
CA TYR A 145 -10.53 -11.46 -2.16
C TYR A 145 -11.29 -11.14 -3.46
N GLY A 146 -11.34 -9.89 -3.88
CA GLY A 146 -11.92 -9.47 -5.16
C GLY A 146 -11.15 -9.97 -6.38
N ILE A 147 -9.83 -10.13 -6.30
CA ILE A 147 -8.99 -10.49 -7.45
C ILE A 147 -8.52 -11.94 -7.49
N CYS A 148 -8.50 -12.63 -6.36
CA CYS A 148 -7.95 -13.97 -6.26
C CYS A 148 -8.95 -15.04 -6.73
N THR A 149 -8.41 -16.15 -7.23
CA THR A 149 -9.18 -17.38 -7.48
C THR A 149 -9.49 -18.08 -6.15
N LEU A 150 -10.31 -19.14 -6.18
CA LEU A 150 -10.52 -20.01 -5.00
C LEU A 150 -9.21 -20.60 -4.46
N LYS A 151 -8.23 -20.89 -5.35
CA LYS A 151 -6.88 -21.31 -4.94
C LYS A 151 -6.17 -20.20 -4.15
N GLY A 152 -6.27 -18.95 -4.62
CA GLY A 152 -5.76 -17.78 -3.92
C GLY A 152 -6.45 -17.56 -2.56
N HIS A 153 -7.78 -17.68 -2.51
CA HIS A 153 -8.55 -17.54 -1.27
C HIS A 153 -8.13 -18.54 -0.19
N LYS A 154 -7.94 -19.81 -0.56
CA LYS A 154 -7.42 -20.84 0.36
C LYS A 154 -6.06 -20.45 0.95
N LEU A 155 -5.18 -19.85 0.13
CA LEU A 155 -3.88 -19.40 0.58
C LEU A 155 -3.99 -18.17 1.51
N ILE A 156 -4.86 -17.21 1.19
CA ILE A 156 -5.17 -16.07 2.06
C ILE A 156 -5.68 -16.58 3.42
N ASN A 157 -6.64 -17.51 3.42
CA ASN A 157 -7.21 -18.08 4.64
C ASN A 157 -6.17 -18.83 5.48
N LYS A 158 -5.23 -19.53 4.83
CA LYS A 158 -4.08 -20.15 5.50
C LYS A 158 -3.20 -19.12 6.21
N TYR A 159 -2.83 -18.02 5.54
CA TYR A 159 -2.05 -16.95 6.18
C TYR A 159 -2.81 -16.27 7.33
N LYS A 160 -4.13 -16.11 7.20
CA LYS A 160 -5.01 -15.57 8.24
C LYS A 160 -5.37 -16.55 9.36
N LYS A 161 -4.98 -17.83 9.23
CA LYS A 161 -5.37 -18.92 10.15
C LYS A 161 -6.90 -19.06 10.30
N ILE A 162 -7.64 -18.81 9.23
CA ILE A 162 -9.09 -19.01 9.20
C ILE A 162 -9.38 -20.49 8.95
N VAL A 163 -10.20 -21.10 9.80
CA VAL A 163 -10.73 -22.45 9.59
C VAL A 163 -12.07 -22.33 8.88
N GLU A 164 -12.13 -22.75 7.62
CA GLU A 164 -13.41 -22.89 6.92
C GLU A 164 -14.18 -24.06 7.54
N LYS A 165 -15.37 -23.80 8.08
CA LYS A 165 -16.32 -24.87 8.42
C LYS A 165 -16.99 -25.30 7.12
N ILE A 166 -16.81 -26.58 6.77
CA ILE A 166 -17.54 -27.27 5.71
C ILE A 166 -18.99 -27.44 6.15
#